data_AF-A0A1C5C5V9-F1
#
_entry.id   AF-A0A1C5C5V9-F1
#
_cell.length_a   1.000
_cell.length_b   1.000
_cell.length_c   1.000
_cell.angle_alpha   90.00
_cell.angle_beta   90.00
_cell.angle_gamma   90.00
#
_symmetry.space_group_name_H-M   'P 1'
#
loop_
_entity.id
_entity.type
_entity.pdbx_description
1 polymer ?
#
loop_
_entity_poly.entity_id
_entity_poly.type
_entity_poly.pdbx_seq_one_letter_code
_entity_poly.pdbx_strand_id
1 'polypeptide(L)' 'MNVQVLADSFGRISWASPGLPGATQDLTATRAHGLVEALGEAGLECWADCA' A
#
# COMPACT_ATOMS: atom_id res chain seq x y z
N MET A 1 2.79 -15.56 -3.31
CA MET A 1 3.80 -14.96 -2.43
C MET A 1 3.55 -13.47 -2.49
N ASN A 2 3.19 -12.85 -1.38
CA ASN A 2 2.67 -11.48 -1.39
C ASN A 2 3.72 -10.54 -0.82
N VAL A 3 3.79 -9.32 -1.34
CA VAL A 3 4.77 -8.29 -0.93
C VAL A 3 4.04 -6.95 -0.87
N GLN A 4 4.36 -6.14 0.14
CA GLN A 4 3.91 -4.75 0.19
C GLN A 4 4.99 -3.86 -0.42
N VAL A 5 4.58 -2.92 -1.27
CA VAL A 5 5.48 -2.02 -1.99
C VAL A 5 5.00 -0.59 -1.78
N LEU A 6 5.93 0.31 -1.46
CA LEU A 6 5.72 1.75 -1.60
C LEU A 6 6.43 2.21 -2.87
N ALA A 7 5.69 2.80 -3.78
CA ALA A 7 6.21 3.35 -5.03
C ALA A 7 5.81 4.82 -5.17
N ASP A 8 6.68 5.61 -5.79
CA ASP A 8 6.32 6.96 -6.22
C ASP A 8 5.33 6.91 -7.40
N SER A 9 4.79 8.08 -7.76
CA SER A 9 3.85 8.22 -8.89
C SER A 9 4.46 7.92 -10.26
N PHE A 10 5.79 7.78 -10.37
CA PHE A 10 6.49 7.32 -11.58
C PHE A 10 6.75 5.81 -11.57
N GLY A 11 6.23 5.09 -10.57
CA GLY A 11 6.39 3.65 -10.42
C GLY A 11 7.76 3.23 -9.86
N ARG A 12 8.56 4.14 -9.30
CA ARG A 12 9.83 3.80 -8.67
C ARG A 12 9.60 3.31 -7.26
N ILE A 13 10.14 2.14 -6.94
CA ILE A 13 9.99 1.53 -5.62
C ILE A 13 10.94 2.20 -4.64
N SER A 14 10.39 2.79 -3.57
CA SER A 14 11.16 3.36 -2.46
C SER A 14 11.35 2.36 -1.33
N TRP A 15 10.43 1.39 -1.18
CA TRP A 15 10.49 0.36 -0.16
C TRP A 15 9.69 -0.88 -0.54
N ALA A 16 10.16 -2.05 -0.10
CA ALA A 16 9.47 -3.33 -0.22
C ALA A 16 9.58 -4.15 1.06
N SER A 17 8.51 -4.81 1.46
CA SER A 17 8.52 -5.73 2.60
C SER A 17 9.23 -7.05 2.26
N PRO A 18 9.72 -7.80 3.27
CA PRO A 18 9.96 -9.25 3.09
C PRO A 18 8.70 -9.95 2.59
N GLY A 19 8.86 -11.10 1.93
CA GLY A 19 7.72 -11.88 1.44
C GLY A 19 6.76 -12.24 2.59
N LEU A 20 5.48 -11.92 2.42
CA LEU A 20 4.39 -12.13 3.38
C LEU A 20 3.56 -13.35 2.93
N PRO A 21 3.82 -14.56 3.46
CA PRO A 21 3.07 -15.76 3.08
C PRO A 21 1.67 -15.70 3.72
N GLY A 22 0.63 -15.93 2.92
CA GLY A 22 -0.76 -15.98 3.40
C GLY A 22 -1.48 -14.64 3.54
N ALA A 23 -0.82 -13.51 3.29
CA ALA A 23 -1.42 -12.18 3.38
C ALA A 23 -2.01 -11.74 2.03
N THR A 24 -3.28 -12.06 1.75
CA THR A 24 -4.01 -11.49 0.61
C THR A 24 -3.99 -9.97 0.71
N GLN A 25 -3.84 -9.23 -0.40
CA GLN A 25 -3.86 -7.76 -0.47
C GLN A 25 -4.96 -7.18 0.43
N ASP A 26 -4.60 -6.84 1.67
CA ASP A 26 -5.60 -6.55 2.69
C ASP A 26 -5.81 -5.04 2.80
N LEU A 27 -6.56 -4.52 1.84
CA LEU A 27 -7.10 -3.17 1.92
C LEU A 27 -8.01 -2.99 3.17
N THR A 28 -8.46 -4.07 3.81
CA THR A 28 -9.21 -4.01 5.08
C THR A 28 -8.32 -3.57 6.22
N ALA A 29 -7.10 -4.10 6.34
CA ALA A 29 -6.13 -3.64 7.34
C ALA A 29 -5.76 -2.17 7.11
N THR A 30 -5.52 -1.77 5.86
CA THR A 30 -5.23 -0.37 5.51
C THR A 30 -6.38 0.56 5.90
N ARG A 31 -7.64 0.16 5.66
CA ARG A 31 -8.82 0.93 6.07
C ARG A 31 -9.03 0.91 7.60
N ALA A 32 -8.80 -0.21 8.26
CA ALA A 32 -8.93 -0.33 9.72
C ALA A 32 -7.96 0.58 10.47
N HIS A 33 -6.80 0.87 9.88
CA HIS A 33 -5.77 1.74 10.44
C HIS A 33 -5.83 3.19 9.93
N GLY A 34 -6.83 3.55 9.11
CA GLY A 34 -7.02 4.92 8.62
C GLY A 34 -5.90 5.42 7.70
N LEU A 35 -5.16 4.49 7.06
CA LEU A 35 -4.02 4.83 6.21
C LEU A 35 -4.45 5.60 4.96
N VAL A 36 -5.65 5.31 4.41
CA VAL A 36 -6.17 6.00 3.22
C VAL A 36 -6.46 7.46 3.54
N GLU A 37 -7.09 7.72 4.69
CA GLU A 37 -7.41 9.07 5.16
C GLU A 37 -6.13 9.85 5.48
N ALA A 38 -5.17 9.24 6.19
CA ALA A 38 -3.90 9.88 6.52
C ALA A 38 -3.08 10.26 5.27
N LEU A 39 -3.08 9.40 4.25
CA LEU A 39 -2.43 9.69 2.97
C LEU A 39 -3.16 10.81 2.20
N GLY A 40 -4.50 10.84 2.27
CA GLY A 40 -5.32 11.92 1.72
C GLY A 40 -5.05 13.27 2.40
N GLU A 41 -4.95 13.31 3.73
CA GLU A 41 -4.60 14.51 4.49
C GLU A 41 -3.18 15.01 4.17
N ALA A 42 -2.25 14.09 3.90
CA ALA A 42 -0.89 14.42 3.49
C ALA A 42 -0.79 14.91 2.03
N GLY A 43 -1.89 14.88 1.26
CA GLY A 43 -1.91 15.25 -0.16
C GLY A 43 -1.11 14.31 -1.04
N LEU A 44 -0.92 13.06 -0.61
CA LEU A 44 -0.15 12.05 -1.35
C LEU A 44 -1.05 11.29 -2.30
N GLU A 45 -0.74 11.38 -3.59
CA GLU A 45 -1.43 10.61 -4.62
C GLU A 45 -1.04 9.13 -4.51
N CYS A 46 -2.01 8.30 -4.13
CA CYS A 46 -1.81 6.88 -3.88
C CYS A 46 -2.69 6.06 -4.82
N TRP A 47 -2.11 5.01 -5.40
CA TRP A 47 -2.80 4.08 -6.28
C TRP A 47 -3.03 2.77 -5.52
N ALA A 48 -4.29 2.38 -5.36
CA ALA A 48 -4.62 1.05 -4.87
C ALA A 48 -4.63 0.10 -6.06
N ASP A 49 -3.83 -0.96 -6.00
CA ASP A 49 -3.97 -2.08 -6.92
C ASP A 49 -5.25 -2.84 -6.59
N CYS A 50 -6.13 -3.00 -7.59
CA CYS A 50 -7.41 -3.70 -7.46
C CYS A 50 -7.40 -4.85 -8.46
N ALA A 51 -7.28 -6.07 -7.97
CA ALA A 51 -7.51 -7.28 -8.74
C ALA A 51 -9.01 -7.56 -8.92
#